data_AF-A0A818RT10-F1
#
_entry.id   AF-A0A818RT10-F1
#
_cell.length_a   1.000
_cell.length_b   1.000
_cell.length_c   1.000
_cell.angle_alpha   90.00
_cell.angle_beta   90.00
_cell.angle_gamma   90.00
#
_symmetry.space_group_name_H-M   'P 1'
#
loop_
_entity.id
_entity.type
_entity.pdbx_description
1 polymer ?
#
loop_
_entity_poly.entity_id
_entity_poly.type
_entity_poly.pdbx_seq_one_letter_code
_entity_poly.pdbx_strand_id
1 'polypeptide(L)'
;MLNTAYKNKTLALVISHSTTSIVHLELHSSITLDRLWLLDLNISHTIGQPLIRCSSLTCDEWIIVDNNTSQLLHVKKDGQIKSVYPCNPSPWNTVLFGSNLLAIRARNSVNFYKLQSKKSFLVLFYLIFNI
;
A
#
# COMPACT_ATOMS: atom_id res chain seq x y z
N MET A 1 -6.57 -8.38 11.79
CA MET A 1 -6.41 -9.24 10.59
C MET A 1 -4.97 -9.11 10.13
N LEU A 2 -4.33 -10.20 9.72
CA LEU A 2 -2.97 -10.18 9.17
C LEU A 2 -3.06 -10.10 7.65
N ASN A 3 -2.48 -9.04 7.05
CA ASN A 3 -2.33 -8.94 5.60
C ASN A 3 -0.85 -9.06 5.27
N THR A 4 -0.50 -9.89 4.29
CA THR A 4 0.88 -10.18 3.96
C THR A 4 1.19 -9.90 2.49
N ALA A 5 2.36 -9.35 2.24
CA ALA A 5 2.92 -9.21 0.91
C ALA A 5 4.35 -9.75 0.91
N TYR A 6 4.64 -10.63 -0.03
CA TYR A 6 5.95 -11.27 -0.17
C TYR A 6 6.61 -10.85 -1.47
N LYS A 7 7.85 -10.35 -1.39
CA LYS A 7 8.67 -10.05 -2.57
C LYS A 7 10.15 -10.03 -2.20
N ASN A 8 11.01 -10.52 -3.08
CA ASN A 8 12.47 -10.41 -2.95
C ASN A 8 13.01 -10.80 -1.56
N LYS A 9 12.55 -11.92 -1.00
CA LYS A 9 12.95 -12.39 0.34
C LYS A 9 12.58 -11.44 1.49
N THR A 10 11.58 -10.60 1.28
CA THR A 10 10.99 -9.74 2.32
C THR A 10 9.50 -10.04 2.47
N LEU A 11 9.02 -9.93 3.69
CA LEU A 11 7.64 -10.17 4.10
C LEU A 11 7.12 -8.92 4.80
N ALA A 12 6.17 -8.23 4.19
CA ALA A 12 5.45 -7.14 4.84
C ALA A 12 4.22 -7.71 5.57
N LEU A 13 4.04 -7.29 6.82
CA LEU A 13 2.97 -7.69 7.72
C LEU A 13 2.18 -6.45 8.12
N VAL A 14 0.86 -6.50 7.94
CA VAL A 14 -0.06 -5.48 8.45
C VAL A 14 -0.76 -6.03 9.68
N ILE A 15 -0.50 -5.42 10.83
CA ILE A 15 -1.01 -5.80 12.13
C ILE A 15 -1.88 -4.68 12.65
N SER A 16 -3.18 -4.93 12.68
CA SER A 16 -4.17 -3.95 13.12
C SER A 16 -4.58 -4.14 14.57
N HIS A 17 -4.60 -3.07 15.36
CA HIS A 17 -5.12 -3.11 16.71
C HIS A 17 -6.44 -2.33 16.80
N SER A 18 -7.54 -3.05 17.04
CA SER A 18 -8.90 -2.49 16.95
C SER A 18 -9.24 -1.49 18.05
N THR A 19 -8.53 -1.48 19.18
CA THR A 19 -8.83 -0.60 20.31
C THR A 19 -8.04 0.70 20.31
N THR A 20 -6.91 0.76 19.62
CA THR A 20 -6.01 1.92 19.65
C THR A 20 -6.03 2.74 18.36
N SER A 21 -6.74 2.33 17.32
CA SER A 21 -6.71 2.95 15.97
C SER A 21 -5.30 3.01 15.37
N ILE A 22 -4.39 2.18 15.86
CA ILE A 22 -3.03 2.06 15.35
C ILE A 22 -2.95 0.80 14.49
N VAL A 23 -2.40 0.98 13.29
CA VAL A 23 -1.99 -0.11 12.43
C VAL A 23 -0.46 -0.14 12.41
N HIS A 24 0.10 -1.24 12.89
CA HIS A 24 1.51 -1.54 12.79
C HIS A 24 1.79 -2.20 11.45
N LEU A 25 2.71 -1.62 10.68
CA LEU A 25 3.19 -2.22 9.46
C LEU A 25 4.65 -2.61 9.67
N GLU A 26 4.92 -3.91 9.64
CA GLU A 26 6.26 -4.45 9.86
C GLU A 26 6.79 -5.04 8.56
N LEU A 27 8.06 -4.80 8.27
CA LEU A 27 8.78 -5.52 7.21
C LEU A 27 9.79 -6.45 7.85
N HIS A 28 9.76 -7.71 7.43
CA HIS A 28 10.68 -8.73 7.90
C HIS A 28 11.51 -9.30 6.74
N SER A 29 12.74 -9.70 7.05
CA SER A 29 13.48 -10.65 6.23
C SER A 29 12.71 -11.96 6.21
N SER A 30 12.41 -12.53 5.04
CA SER A 30 11.72 -13.82 4.97
C SER A 30 12.65 -14.99 5.29
N ILE A 31 13.96 -14.75 5.37
CA ILE A 31 14.96 -15.78 5.64
C ILE A 31 15.23 -15.87 7.13
N THR A 32 15.49 -14.73 7.76
CA THR A 32 15.86 -14.66 9.18
C THR A 32 14.69 -14.30 10.08
N LEU A 33 13.59 -13.80 9.51
CA LEU A 33 12.45 -13.20 10.22
C LEU A 33 12.81 -11.95 11.04
N ASP A 34 14.04 -11.42 10.87
CA ASP A 34 14.43 -10.16 11.49
C ASP A 34 13.56 -9.02 10.97
N ARG A 35 13.09 -8.18 11.90
CA ARG A 35 12.36 -6.97 11.56
C ARG A 35 13.31 -5.93 10.98
N LEU A 36 13.10 -5.59 9.70
CA LEU A 36 13.85 -4.60 8.96
C LEU A 36 13.40 -3.18 9.30
N TRP A 37 12.08 -2.97 9.41
CA TRP A 37 11.50 -1.71 9.89
C TRP A 37 10.07 -1.90 10.40
N LEU A 38 9.60 -0.91 11.16
CA LEU A 38 8.26 -0.77 11.69
C LEU A 38 7.73 0.63 11.33
N LEU A 39 6.48 0.70 10.87
CA LEU A 39 5.76 1.93 10.64
C LEU A 39 4.42 1.90 11.38
N ASP A 40 4.21 2.87 12.25
CA ASP A 40 2.94 3.05 12.95
C ASP A 40 2.08 4.05 12.19
N LEU A 41 0.89 3.61 11.78
CA LEU A 41 -0.10 4.45 11.14
C LEU A 41 -1.25 4.71 12.12
N ASN A 42 -1.48 5.98 12.40
CA ASN A 42 -2.70 6.41 13.10
C ASN A 42 -3.81 6.54 12.08
N ILE A 43 -4.62 5.50 11.94
CA ILE A 43 -5.70 5.44 10.95
C ILE A 43 -7.01 5.46 11.74
N SER A 44 -7.78 6.53 11.55
CA SER A 44 -9.11 6.64 12.15
C SER A 44 -10.03 5.60 11.53
N HIS A 45 -10.27 4.51 12.26
CA HIS A 45 -11.25 3.52 11.89
C HIS A 45 -12.61 3.91 12.46
N THR A 46 -13.59 4.11 11.58
CA THR A 46 -14.98 3.93 11.97
C THR A 46 -15.21 2.43 12.16
N ILE A 47 -16.00 2.10 13.19
CA ILE A 47 -16.34 0.75 13.69
C ILE A 47 -16.19 -0.33 12.60
N GLY A 48 -15.13 -1.14 12.70
CA GLY A 48 -14.80 -2.13 11.68
C GLY A 48 -13.32 -2.46 11.61
N GLN A 49 -12.95 -3.29 10.64
CA GLN A 49 -11.56 -3.73 10.46
C GLN A 49 -10.83 -2.80 9.48
N PRO A 50 -9.56 -2.42 9.74
CA PRO A 50 -8.72 -1.74 8.76
C PRO A 50 -8.65 -2.50 7.45
N LEU A 51 -9.04 -1.82 6.37
CA LEU A 51 -8.85 -2.29 5.00
C LEU A 51 -7.52 -1.73 4.47
N ILE A 52 -6.43 -2.15 5.12
CA ILE A 52 -5.07 -1.78 4.74
C ILE A 52 -4.45 -2.90 3.91
N ARG A 53 -3.94 -2.56 2.74
CA ARG A 53 -3.20 -3.47 1.84
C ARG A 53 -1.85 -2.86 1.51
N CYS A 54 -0.87 -3.66 1.11
CA CYS A 54 0.42 -3.14 0.70
C CYS A 54 0.97 -3.87 -0.53
N SER A 55 1.89 -3.25 -1.22
CA SER A 55 2.64 -3.83 -2.33
C SER A 55 4.02 -3.24 -2.41
N SER A 56 4.99 -4.09 -2.74
CA SER A 56 6.36 -3.65 -2.93
C SER A 56 6.55 -3.05 -4.33
N LEU A 57 7.21 -1.90 -4.36
CA LEU A 57 7.67 -1.19 -5.54
C LEU A 57 9.07 -1.65 -5.97
N THR A 58 9.70 -0.88 -6.85
CA THR A 58 11.13 -0.94 -7.15
C THR A 58 11.95 -0.29 -6.02
N CYS A 59 13.25 -0.59 -5.94
CA CYS A 59 14.18 0.01 -4.99
C CYS A 59 13.81 -0.21 -3.51
N ASP A 60 13.17 -1.35 -3.20
CA ASP A 60 12.74 -1.75 -1.87
C ASP A 60 11.78 -0.74 -1.19
N GLU A 61 11.11 0.10 -1.99
CA GLU A 61 10.03 0.97 -1.55
C GLU A 61 8.69 0.21 -1.56
N TRP A 62 7.68 0.77 -0.89
CA TRP A 62 6.37 0.16 -0.72
C TRP A 62 5.25 1.17 -0.93
N ILE A 63 4.11 0.70 -1.45
CA ILE A 63 2.83 1.42 -1.40
C ILE A 63 1.94 0.73 -0.39
N ILE A 64 1.37 1.52 0.51
CA ILE A 64 0.30 1.12 1.40
C ILE A 64 -0.98 1.76 0.89
N VAL A 65 -2.03 0.96 0.80
CA VAL A 65 -3.37 1.34 0.43
C VAL A 65 -4.19 1.43 1.70
N ASP A 66 -4.70 2.62 2.00
CA ASP A 66 -5.70 2.83 3.04
C ASP A 66 -7.05 3.13 2.40
N ASN A 67 -7.93 2.12 2.42
CA ASN A 67 -9.27 2.25 1.90
C ASN A 67 -10.13 3.22 2.73
N ASN A 68 -9.93 3.26 4.05
CA ASN A 68 -10.81 3.99 4.96
C ASN A 68 -10.63 5.50 4.80
N THR A 69 -9.37 5.96 4.80
CA THR A 69 -9.06 7.38 4.56
C THR A 69 -8.97 7.71 3.08
N SER A 70 -9.09 6.71 2.21
CA SER A 70 -8.96 6.83 0.75
C SER A 70 -7.60 7.42 0.34
N GLN A 71 -6.52 6.83 0.86
CA GLN A 71 -5.16 7.31 0.66
C GLN A 71 -4.20 6.20 0.21
N LEU A 72 -3.12 6.63 -0.45
CA LEU A 72 -1.97 5.81 -0.79
C LEU A 72 -0.76 6.40 -0.07
N LEU A 73 -0.06 5.60 0.72
CA LEU A 73 1.16 6.01 1.40
C LEU A 73 2.35 5.39 0.68
N HIS A 74 3.28 6.22 0.23
CA HIS A 74 4.56 5.78 -0.31
C HIS A 74 5.56 5.67 0.83
N VAL A 75 6.04 4.47 1.09
CA VAL A 75 7.00 4.17 2.15
C VAL A 75 8.35 3.83 1.54
N LYS A 76 9.41 4.43 2.09
CA LYS A 76 10.80 4.19 1.68
C LYS A 76 11.30 2.84 2.22
N LYS A 77 12.46 2.42 1.74
CA LYS A 77 13.15 1.20 2.21
C LYS A 77 13.44 1.13 3.71
N ASP A 78 13.46 2.27 4.40
CA ASP A 78 13.73 2.41 5.83
C ASP A 78 12.44 2.51 6.68
N GLY A 79 11.27 2.32 6.07
CA GLY A 79 9.97 2.41 6.75
C GLY A 79 9.43 3.84 6.88
N GLN A 80 10.16 4.87 6.45
CA GLN A 80 9.67 6.25 6.51
C GLN A 80 8.67 6.55 5.39
N ILE A 81 7.61 7.29 5.71
CA ILE A 81 6.67 7.81 4.72
C ILE A 81 7.38 8.88 3.87
N LYS A 82 7.43 8.65 2.55
CA LYS A 82 7.93 9.56 1.54
C LYS A 82 6.89 10.58 1.12
N SER A 83 5.66 10.11 0.92
CA SER A 83 4.54 10.92 0.47
C SER A 83 3.22 10.20 0.73
N VAL A 84 2.15 10.99 0.79
CA VAL A 84 0.77 10.52 0.94
C VAL A 84 -0.05 11.13 -0.19
N TYR A 85 -0.83 10.30 -0.86
CA TYR A 85 -1.65 10.71 -2.00
C TYR A 85 -3.12 10.42 -1.70
N PRO A 86 -4.03 11.39 -1.84
CA PRO A 86 -5.46 11.10 -1.84
C PRO A 86 -5.81 10.30 -3.09
N CYS A 87 -6.73 9.34 -2.95
CA CYS A 87 -7.18 8.48 -4.02
C CYS A 87 -8.71 8.47 -4.09
N ASN A 88 -9.27 8.88 -5.22
CA ASN A 88 -10.70 8.81 -5.49
C ASN A 88 -10.92 8.14 -6.86
N PRO A 89 -11.64 7.00 -6.94
CA PRO A 89 -12.34 6.30 -5.85
C PRO A 89 -11.42 5.63 -4.81
N SER A 90 -12.00 5.32 -3.65
CA SER A 90 -11.30 4.67 -2.55
C SER A 90 -10.60 3.38 -3.01
N PRO A 91 -9.30 3.24 -2.75
CA PRO A 91 -8.50 2.12 -3.25
C PRO A 91 -8.75 0.86 -2.41
N TRP A 92 -9.03 -0.26 -3.07
CA TRP A 92 -9.25 -1.57 -2.45
C TRP A 92 -8.00 -2.44 -2.43
N ASN A 93 -7.22 -2.38 -3.51
CA ASN A 93 -5.97 -3.11 -3.62
C ASN A 93 -5.03 -2.40 -4.60
N THR A 94 -3.75 -2.73 -4.53
CA THR A 94 -2.76 -2.24 -5.48
C THR A 94 -1.83 -3.37 -5.89
N VAL A 95 -1.25 -3.28 -7.08
CA VAL A 95 -0.19 -4.19 -7.54
C VAL A 95 0.71 -3.43 -8.52
N LEU A 96 2.02 -3.70 -8.46
CA LEU A 96 2.95 -3.22 -9.47
C LEU A 96 2.89 -4.15 -10.70
N PHE A 97 2.52 -3.60 -11.84
CA PHE A 97 2.56 -4.25 -13.14
C PHE A 97 3.82 -3.80 -13.91
N GLY A 98 4.67 -4.77 -14.28
CA GLY A 98 5.97 -4.49 -14.91
C GLY A 98 6.91 -3.70 -13.99
N SER A 99 7.67 -2.78 -14.56
CA SER A 99 8.70 -2.02 -13.83
C SER A 99 8.24 -0.64 -13.32
N ASN A 100 7.13 -0.10 -13.84
CA ASN A 100 6.74 1.28 -13.57
C ASN A 100 5.24 1.58 -13.67
N LEU A 101 4.37 0.57 -13.71
CA LEU A 101 2.92 0.80 -13.78
C LEU A 101 2.28 0.29 -12.50
N LEU A 102 1.68 1.17 -11.71
CA LEU A 102 0.91 0.82 -10.53
C LEU A 102 -0.55 0.66 -10.92
N ALA A 103 -1.11 -0.52 -10.75
CA ALA A 103 -2.52 -0.79 -10.95
C ALA A 103 -3.24 -0.74 -9.61
N ILE A 104 -4.25 0.12 -9.49
CA ILE A 104 -5.04 0.32 -8.28
C ILE A 104 -6.46 -0.13 -8.56
N ARG A 105 -6.89 -1.19 -7.90
CA ARG A 105 -8.28 -1.65 -7.92
C ARG A 105 -9.09 -0.79 -6.97
N ALA A 106 -10.17 -0.21 -7.46
CA ALA A 106 -11.25 0.34 -6.66
C ALA A 106 -12.49 -0.56 -6.76
N ARG A 107 -13.61 -0.16 -6.14
CA ARG A 107 -14.84 -0.96 -6.10
C ARG A 107 -15.29 -1.41 -7.50
N ASN A 108 -15.36 -0.48 -8.45
CA ASN A 108 -15.91 -0.70 -9.80
C ASN A 108 -14.94 -0.34 -10.93
N SER A 109 -13.65 -0.18 -10.65
CA SER A 109 -12.66 0.21 -11.66
C SER A 109 -11.25 -0.24 -11.31
N VAL A 110 -10.39 -0.28 -12.32
CA VAL A 110 -8.94 -0.37 -12.14
C VAL A 110 -8.32 0.87 -12.76
N ASN A 111 -7.57 1.62 -11.96
CA ASN A 111 -6.86 2.83 -12.36
C ASN A 111 -5.37 2.53 -12.46
N PHE A 112 -4.74 2.90 -13.57
CA PHE A 112 -3.30 2.71 -13.76
C PHE A 112 -2.56 4.03 -13.57
N TYR A 113 -1.42 3.98 -12.87
CA TYR A 113 -0.55 5.12 -12.63
C TYR A 113 0.88 4.78 -13.04
N LYS A 114 1.48 5.62 -13.89
CA LYS A 114 2.90 5.48 -14.25
C LYS A 114 3.78 6.07 -13.15
N LEU A 115 4.64 5.24 -12.57
CA LEU A 115 5.69 5.64 -11.64
C LEU A 115 6.83 6.28 -12.46
N GLN A 116 6.94 7.60 -12.42
CA GLN A 116 8.04 8.30 -13.08
C GLN A 116 9.26 8.39 -12.15
N SER A 117 10.45 8.12 -12.69
CA SER A 117 11.68 8.09 -11.89
C SER A 117 12.18 9.48 -11.45
N LYS A 118 11.53 10.57 -11.87
CA LYS A 118 11.76 11.96 -11.44
C LYS A 118 10.68 12.86 -12.11
N LYS A 119 9.79 13.43 -11.30
CA LYS A 119 8.74 14.42 -11.62
C LYS A 119 7.48 13.90 -12.35
N SER A 120 6.34 14.21 -11.75
CA SER A 120 4.98 14.23 -12.31
C SER A 120 4.27 12.88 -12.53
N PHE A 121 3.25 12.64 -11.71
CA PHE A 121 2.21 11.64 -11.95
C PHE A 121 1.13 12.24 -12.85
N LEU A 122 0.97 11.73 -14.09
CA LEU A 122 -0.33 11.70 -14.75
C LEU A 122 -0.24 10.86 -16.04
N VAL A 123 -0.96 9.73 -16.09
CA VAL A 123 -1.77 9.28 -17.23
C VAL A 123 -2.79 8.31 -16.64
N LEU A 124 -4.08 8.63 -16.77
CA LEU A 124 -5.18 7.79 -16.29
C LEU A 124 -5.68 6.92 -17.46
N PHE A 125 -5.64 5.60 -17.30
CA PHE A 125 -6.43 4.69 -18.13
C PHE A 125 -7.53 4.10 -17.26
N TYR A 126 -8.79 4.36 -17.60
CA TYR A 126 -9.93 3.70 -16.99
C TYR A 126 -10.21 2.39 -17.74
N LEU A 127 -10.01 1.26 -17.07
CA LEU A 127 -10.65 0.01 -17.47
C LEU A 127 -11.82 -0.24 -16.51
N ILE A 128 -13.03 -0.05 -17.03
CA ILE A 128 -14.27 -0.43 -16.35
C ILE A 128 -14.52 -1.89 -16.70
N PHE A 129 -14.34 -2.77 -15.72
CA PHE A 129 -14.84 -4.14 -15.83
C PHE A 129 -16.23 -4.15 -15.22
N ASN A 130 -17.26 -4.27 -16.07
CA ASN A 130 -18.58 -4.71 -15.62
C ASN A 130 -18.45 -6.20 -15.28
N ILE A 131 -18.46 -6.52 -13.99
CA ILE A 131 -18.64 -7.89 -13.49
C ILE A 131 -20.06 -7.96 -12.94
#